data_AF-A0A0G1IRP9-F1
#
_entry.id   AF-A0A0G1IRP9-F1
#
_cell.length_a   1.000
_cell.length_b   1.000
_cell.length_c   1.000
_cell.angle_alpha   90.00
_cell.angle_beta   90.00
_cell.angle_gamma   90.00
#
_symmetry.space_group_name_H-M   'P 1'
#
loop_
_entity.id
_entity.type
_entity.pdbx_description
1 polymer ?
#
loop_
_entity_poly.entity_id
_entity_poly.type
_entity_poly.pdbx_seq_one_letter_code
_entity_poly.pdbx_strand_id
1 'polypeptide(L)'
;MRKKYFWLIFIIVLALLLRIVILSHIIDIREHTDILRYKDWARIAFLYGFADTYKSAHLQFGTLPNNQPPGLLYILSCMYFIGIQISKIVLAVMHVPAGSLPWLNVTLITLLFRVPPILSDLIIGSAIYFILKKITPNVLQPYIGMGLFLFNPVIIYNSTVWGQMDAVVNCFFIASLYFLLNKKIFPSILLFLLSIYTKLSLLYNLPFMLLLWWKNMPKGKYITYLIPAICFVFIFTLPVNNNPLIWISLFIKNNAIGEMTNITAYALNVWWMIFRPHAIPEGIEDSFHFSVMHLVGSPSDTSAFYGIPLFWYGILIFFIFLIPIALNLLQKKISTIFLIRNLFIISLLAFLVLPRMHERYMYPIFPLLTILAVCLPWYMAGLFALSILHFINMYIVYHPFLLAGFPYAVWGQKHVQWLISIFIVLIAVVFYVSTVFPNMTFPKKEKRNI
;
A
#
# COMPACT_ATOMS: atom_id res chain seq x y z
N MET A 1 -17.69 28.44 -13.89
CA MET A 1 -17.27 27.05 -13.60
C MET A 1 -15.75 26.81 -13.69
N ARG A 2 -15.00 27.40 -14.65
CA ARG A 2 -13.54 27.19 -14.83
C ARG A 2 -12.66 27.45 -13.59
N LYS A 3 -12.94 28.48 -12.77
CA LYS A 3 -12.12 28.78 -11.56
C LYS A 3 -12.27 27.74 -10.41
N LYS A 4 -13.39 26.99 -10.35
CA LYS A 4 -13.75 26.14 -9.19
C LYS A 4 -12.87 24.89 -9.06
N TYR A 5 -12.31 24.41 -10.16
CA TYR A 5 -11.45 23.22 -10.19
C TYR A 5 -10.01 23.52 -10.60
N PHE A 6 -9.68 24.81 -10.85
CA PHE A 6 -8.35 25.22 -11.26
C PHE A 6 -7.28 24.73 -10.28
N TRP A 7 -7.45 25.01 -8.98
CA TRP A 7 -6.49 24.60 -7.95
C TRP A 7 -6.38 23.09 -7.78
N LEU A 8 -7.48 22.35 -7.96
CA LEU A 8 -7.46 20.89 -7.92
C LEU A 8 -6.59 20.34 -9.06
N ILE A 9 -6.84 20.81 -10.29
CA ILE A 9 -6.08 20.39 -11.47
C ILE A 9 -4.61 20.82 -11.34
N PHE A 10 -4.37 22.03 -10.88
CA PHE A 10 -3.03 22.56 -10.66
C PHE A 10 -2.21 21.69 -9.70
N ILE A 11 -2.79 21.28 -8.56
CA ILE A 11 -2.10 20.40 -7.60
C ILE A 11 -1.82 19.02 -8.23
N ILE A 12 -2.75 18.45 -8.98
CA ILE A 12 -2.54 17.17 -9.69
C ILE A 12 -1.38 17.27 -10.68
N VAL A 13 -1.40 18.32 -11.51
CA VAL A 13 -0.37 18.54 -12.53
C VAL A 13 0.99 18.76 -11.88
N LEU A 14 1.07 19.57 -10.82
CA LEU A 14 2.31 19.80 -10.09
C LEU A 14 2.84 18.52 -9.45
N ALA A 15 1.97 17.72 -8.82
CA ALA A 15 2.34 16.45 -8.22
C ALA A 15 2.80 15.42 -9.27
N LEU A 16 2.20 15.42 -10.46
CA LEU A 16 2.62 14.57 -11.58
C LEU A 16 3.96 15.01 -12.15
N LEU A 17 4.15 16.32 -12.40
CA LEU A 17 5.41 16.89 -12.89
C LEU A 17 6.56 16.56 -11.94
N LEU A 18 6.37 16.72 -10.63
CA LEU A 18 7.38 16.33 -9.64
C LEU A 18 7.78 14.85 -9.78
N ARG A 19 6.80 13.95 -9.94
CA ARG A 19 7.07 12.52 -10.11
C ARG A 19 7.79 12.23 -11.43
N ILE A 20 7.44 12.90 -12.52
CA ILE A 20 8.15 12.79 -13.81
C ILE A 20 9.61 13.26 -13.68
N VAL A 21 9.85 14.38 -12.99
CA VAL A 21 11.22 14.86 -12.72
C VAL A 21 12.00 13.80 -11.95
N ILE A 22 11.43 13.22 -10.89
CA ILE A 22 12.09 12.16 -10.12
C ILE A 22 12.36 10.92 -10.99
N LEU A 23 11.38 10.48 -11.80
CA LEU A 23 11.54 9.34 -12.72
C LEU A 23 12.72 9.55 -13.67
N SER A 24 12.89 10.76 -14.21
CA SER A 24 14.00 11.06 -15.13
C SER A 24 15.38 10.92 -14.49
N HIS A 25 15.48 11.09 -13.17
CA HIS A 25 16.75 10.98 -12.44
C HIS A 25 17.09 9.55 -12.02
N ILE A 26 16.12 8.64 -12.02
CA ILE A 26 16.29 7.26 -11.56
C ILE A 26 16.23 6.22 -12.69
N ILE A 27 16.07 6.68 -13.93
CA ILE A 27 15.87 5.83 -15.11
C ILE A 27 17.07 4.93 -15.40
N ASP A 28 18.28 5.44 -15.13
CA ASP A 28 19.55 4.74 -15.37
C ASP A 28 20.06 3.98 -14.14
N ILE A 29 19.26 3.93 -13.07
CA ILE A 29 19.63 3.27 -11.82
C ILE A 29 19.15 1.82 -11.82
N ARG A 30 19.91 0.94 -11.14
CA ARG A 30 19.55 -0.46 -10.93
C ARG A 30 18.11 -0.60 -10.44
N GLU A 31 17.39 -1.52 -11.06
CA GLU A 31 16.00 -1.82 -10.72
C GLU A 31 15.87 -2.63 -9.43
N HIS A 32 14.85 -2.30 -8.65
CA HIS A 32 14.45 -3.13 -7.51
C HIS A 32 13.96 -4.51 -7.98
N THR A 33 14.17 -5.53 -7.14
CA THR A 33 13.73 -6.92 -7.40
C THR A 33 12.24 -7.05 -7.70
N ASP A 34 11.41 -6.17 -7.14
CA ASP A 34 9.97 -6.12 -7.45
C ASP A 34 9.68 -5.72 -8.91
N ILE A 35 10.43 -4.76 -9.47
CA ILE A 35 10.26 -4.38 -10.88
C ILE A 35 10.71 -5.52 -11.80
N LEU A 36 11.78 -6.23 -11.44
CA LEU A 36 12.21 -7.43 -12.15
C LEU A 36 11.13 -8.51 -12.13
N ARG A 37 10.49 -8.74 -10.97
CA ARG A 37 9.33 -9.66 -10.85
C ARG A 37 8.20 -9.23 -11.78
N TYR A 38 7.88 -7.94 -11.83
CA TYR A 38 6.82 -7.44 -12.71
C TYR A 38 7.13 -7.67 -14.19
N LYS A 39 8.40 -7.52 -14.61
CA LYS A 39 8.84 -7.85 -15.98
C LYS A 39 8.65 -9.33 -16.29
N ASP A 40 9.09 -10.22 -15.41
CA ASP A 40 8.94 -11.66 -15.63
C ASP A 40 7.46 -12.05 -15.69
N TRP A 41 6.65 -11.61 -14.72
CA TRP A 41 5.23 -11.98 -14.68
C TRP A 41 4.45 -11.44 -15.89
N ALA A 42 4.69 -10.19 -16.30
CA ALA A 42 4.00 -9.60 -17.45
C ALA A 42 4.45 -10.23 -18.78
N ARG A 43 5.75 -10.49 -18.94
CA ARG A 43 6.29 -11.16 -20.13
C ARG A 43 5.78 -12.59 -20.23
N ILE A 44 5.77 -13.35 -19.12
CA ILE A 44 5.26 -14.72 -19.09
C ILE A 44 3.77 -14.73 -19.41
N ALA A 45 2.98 -13.83 -18.82
CA ALA A 45 1.56 -13.71 -19.15
C ALA A 45 1.33 -13.39 -20.64
N PHE A 46 2.18 -12.54 -21.23
CA PHE A 46 2.08 -12.17 -22.64
C PHE A 46 2.47 -13.32 -23.60
N LEU A 47 3.50 -14.09 -23.28
CA LEU A 47 4.05 -15.12 -24.17
C LEU A 47 3.44 -16.51 -23.97
N TYR A 48 3.13 -16.88 -22.73
CA TYR A 48 2.72 -18.23 -22.33
C TYR A 48 1.31 -18.28 -21.71
N GLY A 49 0.78 -17.12 -21.30
CA GLY A 49 -0.54 -16.99 -20.71
C GLY A 49 -0.50 -16.82 -19.19
N PHE A 50 -1.63 -16.39 -18.61
CA PHE A 50 -1.69 -15.98 -17.22
C PHE A 50 -1.40 -17.12 -16.22
N ALA A 51 -1.78 -18.36 -16.56
CA ALA A 51 -1.58 -19.53 -15.71
C ALA A 51 -0.08 -19.84 -15.46
N ASP A 52 0.78 -19.65 -16.47
CA ASP A 52 2.20 -19.98 -16.37
C ASP A 52 2.98 -19.02 -15.47
N THR A 53 2.43 -17.84 -15.16
CA THR A 53 3.05 -16.90 -14.21
C THR A 53 3.18 -17.48 -12.80
N TYR A 54 2.34 -18.46 -12.43
CA TYR A 54 2.37 -19.11 -11.12
C TYR A 54 3.30 -20.33 -11.08
N LYS A 55 4.10 -20.56 -12.13
CA LYS A 55 5.09 -21.65 -12.23
C LYS A 55 6.49 -21.07 -12.29
N SER A 56 7.49 -21.88 -11.95
CA SER A 56 8.90 -21.49 -12.09
C SER A 56 9.42 -21.56 -13.53
N ALA A 57 8.62 -22.10 -14.45
CA ALA A 57 8.96 -22.15 -15.86
C ALA A 57 9.07 -20.73 -16.45
N HIS A 58 9.97 -20.56 -17.41
CA HIS A 58 10.15 -19.33 -18.19
C HIS A 58 10.68 -18.10 -17.45
N LEU A 59 10.98 -18.14 -16.16
CA LEU A 59 11.60 -17.02 -15.44
C LEU A 59 12.99 -16.69 -16.03
N GLN A 60 13.29 -15.40 -16.21
CA GLN A 60 14.53 -14.93 -16.86
C GLN A 60 15.35 -13.99 -15.99
N PHE A 61 14.75 -13.30 -15.03
CA PHE A 61 15.44 -12.29 -14.21
C PHE A 61 15.86 -12.81 -12.83
N GLY A 62 15.93 -14.14 -12.64
CA GLY A 62 16.25 -14.75 -11.35
C GLY A 62 15.18 -14.48 -10.28
N THR A 63 13.94 -14.22 -10.71
CA THR A 63 12.83 -13.88 -9.80
C THR A 63 12.07 -15.12 -9.32
N LEU A 64 11.01 -14.91 -8.54
CA LEU A 64 10.11 -15.98 -8.09
C LEU A 64 8.82 -16.01 -8.94
N PRO A 65 8.11 -17.16 -8.99
CA PRO A 65 6.77 -17.23 -9.55
C PRO A 65 5.83 -16.20 -8.93
N ASN A 66 4.77 -15.84 -9.66
CA ASN A 66 3.77 -14.89 -9.20
C ASN A 66 3.09 -15.39 -7.92
N ASN A 67 3.21 -14.61 -6.86
CA ASN A 67 2.59 -14.83 -5.56
C ASN A 67 1.45 -13.85 -5.27
N GLN A 68 1.06 -13.05 -6.27
CA GLN A 68 0.00 -12.05 -6.18
C GLN A 68 -1.25 -12.52 -6.92
N PRO A 69 -2.45 -12.14 -6.44
CA PRO A 69 -3.67 -12.51 -7.13
C PRO A 69 -3.77 -11.87 -8.54
N PRO A 70 -4.61 -12.42 -9.43
CA PRO A 70 -4.58 -12.08 -10.86
C PRO A 70 -4.87 -10.62 -11.18
N GLY A 71 -5.52 -9.87 -10.28
CA GLY A 71 -5.80 -8.45 -10.47
C GLY A 71 -4.54 -7.62 -10.71
N LEU A 72 -3.44 -7.89 -9.98
CA LEU A 72 -2.17 -7.21 -10.25
C LEU A 72 -1.61 -7.60 -11.62
N LEU A 73 -1.71 -8.88 -11.96
CA LEU A 73 -1.19 -9.39 -13.22
C LEU A 73 -1.87 -8.73 -14.43
N TYR A 74 -3.18 -8.46 -14.36
CA TYR A 74 -3.87 -7.73 -15.43
C TYR A 74 -3.37 -6.30 -15.61
N ILE A 75 -3.04 -5.62 -14.52
CA ILE A 75 -2.47 -4.27 -14.57
C ILE A 75 -1.08 -4.31 -15.22
N LEU A 76 -0.24 -5.26 -14.81
CA LEU A 76 1.10 -5.45 -15.36
C LEU A 76 1.06 -5.83 -16.84
N SER A 77 0.24 -6.82 -17.23
CA SER A 77 0.11 -7.23 -18.62
C SER A 77 -0.44 -6.11 -19.51
N CYS A 78 -1.34 -5.27 -18.99
CA CYS A 78 -1.81 -4.09 -19.70
C CYS A 78 -0.67 -3.09 -19.97
N MET A 79 0.12 -2.76 -18.94
CA MET A 79 1.27 -1.85 -19.10
C MET A 79 2.33 -2.42 -20.03
N TYR A 80 2.59 -3.72 -19.96
CA TYR A 80 3.52 -4.41 -20.85
C TYR A 80 3.05 -4.38 -22.31
N PHE A 81 1.77 -4.65 -22.55
CA PHE A 81 1.18 -4.54 -23.89
C PHE A 81 1.27 -3.12 -24.44
N ILE A 82 0.94 -2.10 -23.63
CA ILE A 82 1.08 -0.69 -24.02
C ILE A 82 2.53 -0.38 -24.37
N GLY A 83 3.50 -0.86 -23.58
CA GLY A 83 4.93 -0.71 -23.86
C GLY A 83 5.32 -1.27 -25.21
N ILE A 84 4.87 -2.48 -25.55
CA ILE A 84 5.12 -3.08 -26.88
C ILE A 84 4.55 -2.20 -27.99
N GLN A 85 3.32 -1.68 -27.84
CA GLN A 85 2.71 -0.86 -28.89
C GLN A 85 3.44 0.47 -29.07
N ILE A 86 3.81 1.13 -27.98
CA ILE A 86 4.60 2.39 -28.03
C ILE A 86 5.95 2.12 -28.69
N SER A 87 6.66 1.07 -28.32
CA SER A 87 7.93 0.71 -28.95
C SER A 87 7.80 0.48 -30.45
N LYS A 88 6.74 -0.22 -30.90
CA LYS A 88 6.47 -0.43 -32.33
C LYS A 88 6.27 0.90 -33.07
N ILE A 89 5.50 1.81 -32.49
CA ILE A 89 5.24 3.14 -33.06
C ILE A 89 6.54 3.95 -33.16
N VAL A 90 7.34 3.98 -32.08
CA VAL A 90 8.61 4.72 -32.05
C VAL A 90 9.57 4.17 -33.10
N LEU A 91 9.75 2.85 -33.18
CA LEU A 91 10.62 2.22 -34.18
C LEU A 91 10.14 2.48 -35.61
N ALA A 92 8.83 2.47 -35.85
CA ALA A 92 8.26 2.81 -37.15
C ALA A 92 8.52 4.27 -37.53
N VAL A 93 8.35 5.23 -36.61
CA VAL A 93 8.66 6.65 -36.82
C VAL A 93 10.15 6.87 -37.09
N MET A 94 11.01 6.13 -36.38
CA MET A 94 12.45 6.17 -36.58
C MET A 94 12.92 5.44 -37.84
N HIS A 95 12.03 4.73 -38.54
CA HIS A 95 12.36 3.87 -39.69
C HIS A 95 13.40 2.79 -39.35
N VAL A 96 13.34 2.26 -38.13
CA VAL A 96 14.24 1.22 -37.63
C VAL A 96 13.48 -0.11 -37.51
N PRO A 97 14.07 -1.26 -37.90
CA PRO A 97 13.41 -2.56 -37.77
C PRO A 97 13.01 -2.91 -36.33
N ALA A 98 11.97 -3.73 -36.19
CA ALA A 98 11.56 -4.27 -34.90
C ALA A 98 12.71 -5.07 -34.25
N GLY A 99 12.96 -4.83 -32.96
CA GLY A 99 14.01 -5.52 -32.20
C GLY A 99 15.40 -4.89 -32.30
N SER A 100 15.62 -3.89 -33.15
CA SER A 100 16.94 -3.23 -33.28
C SER A 100 17.35 -2.38 -32.07
N LEU A 101 16.40 -1.95 -31.22
CA LEU A 101 16.69 -1.23 -29.97
C LEU A 101 16.11 -1.99 -28.76
N PRO A 102 16.78 -3.05 -28.27
CA PRO A 102 16.30 -3.82 -27.12
C PRO A 102 16.19 -2.97 -25.84
N TRP A 103 17.12 -2.02 -25.65
CA TRP A 103 17.14 -1.11 -24.50
C TRP A 103 15.88 -0.23 -24.43
N LEU A 104 15.32 0.18 -25.56
CA LEU A 104 14.07 0.96 -25.62
C LEU A 104 12.95 0.19 -24.93
N ASN A 105 12.81 -1.10 -25.21
CA ASN A 105 11.78 -1.95 -24.61
C ASN A 105 11.99 -2.08 -23.11
N VAL A 106 13.22 -2.35 -22.67
CA VAL A 106 13.54 -2.57 -21.25
C VAL A 106 13.24 -1.32 -20.43
N THR A 107 13.78 -0.16 -20.84
CA THR A 107 13.61 1.10 -20.10
C THR A 107 12.17 1.58 -20.13
N LEU A 108 11.49 1.51 -21.28
CA LEU A 108 10.10 1.95 -21.40
C LEU A 108 9.16 1.11 -20.52
N ILE A 109 9.30 -0.22 -20.53
CA ILE A 109 8.48 -1.10 -19.69
C ILE A 109 8.70 -0.81 -18.21
N THR A 110 9.95 -0.56 -17.80
CA THR A 110 10.31 -0.17 -16.43
C THR A 110 9.64 1.13 -15.98
N LEU A 111 9.57 2.12 -16.86
CA LEU A 111 8.84 3.36 -16.58
C LEU A 111 7.33 3.11 -16.50
N LEU A 112 6.78 2.34 -17.45
CA LEU A 112 5.35 2.06 -17.52
C LEU A 112 4.84 1.30 -16.30
N PHE A 113 5.62 0.42 -15.68
CA PHE A 113 5.21 -0.23 -14.42
C PHE A 113 5.09 0.72 -13.23
N ARG A 114 5.70 1.90 -13.29
CA ARG A 114 5.54 2.94 -12.26
C ARG A 114 4.32 3.83 -12.51
N VAL A 115 3.74 3.81 -13.72
CA VAL A 115 2.57 4.62 -14.05
C VAL A 115 1.34 4.23 -13.23
N PRO A 116 0.94 2.95 -13.08
CA PRO A 116 -0.22 2.58 -12.26
C PRO A 116 -0.16 3.08 -10.80
N PRO A 117 0.93 2.89 -10.03
CA PRO A 117 0.97 3.41 -8.67
C PRO A 117 1.03 4.95 -8.63
N ILE A 118 1.71 5.62 -9.57
CA ILE A 118 1.71 7.10 -9.65
C ILE A 118 0.29 7.64 -9.90
N LEU A 119 -0.44 7.07 -10.85
CA LEU A 119 -1.83 7.48 -11.11
C LEU A 119 -2.73 7.19 -9.91
N SER A 120 -2.47 6.08 -9.22
CA SER A 120 -3.20 5.70 -8.00
C SER A 120 -3.01 6.73 -6.88
N ASP A 121 -1.80 7.26 -6.66
CA ASP A 121 -1.58 8.37 -5.73
C ASP A 121 -2.45 9.58 -6.08
N LEU A 122 -2.45 10.00 -7.35
CA LEU A 122 -3.21 11.16 -7.83
C LEU A 122 -4.72 10.97 -7.61
N ILE A 123 -5.22 9.76 -7.84
CA ILE A 123 -6.63 9.39 -7.59
C ILE A 123 -6.92 9.40 -6.08
N ILE A 124 -6.04 8.85 -5.25
CA ILE A 124 -6.21 8.88 -3.78
C ILE A 124 -6.22 10.33 -3.27
N GLY A 125 -5.28 11.17 -3.69
CA GLY A 125 -5.24 12.59 -3.32
C GLY A 125 -6.52 13.33 -3.74
N SER A 126 -7.05 13.01 -4.92
CA SER A 126 -8.34 13.54 -5.39
C SER A 126 -9.51 13.03 -4.55
N ALA A 127 -9.51 11.75 -4.16
CA ALA A 127 -10.53 11.19 -3.27
C ALA A 127 -10.49 11.84 -1.89
N ILE A 128 -9.30 12.09 -1.33
CA ILE A 128 -9.11 12.85 -0.08
C ILE A 128 -9.74 14.23 -0.19
N TYR A 129 -9.50 14.96 -1.28
CA TYR A 129 -10.15 16.26 -1.54
C TYR A 129 -11.67 16.14 -1.48
N PHE A 130 -12.27 15.16 -2.18
CA PHE A 130 -13.72 15.02 -2.24
C PHE A 130 -14.33 14.57 -0.92
N ILE A 131 -13.61 13.76 -0.13
CA ILE A 131 -14.04 13.37 1.23
C ILE A 131 -14.01 14.59 2.14
N LEU A 132 -12.87 15.30 2.21
CA LEU A 132 -12.70 16.48 3.05
C LEU A 132 -13.74 17.55 2.73
N LYS A 133 -13.99 17.82 1.45
CA LYS A 133 -14.98 18.80 1.01
C LYS A 133 -16.40 18.54 1.55
N LYS A 134 -16.73 17.30 1.89
CA LYS A 134 -18.04 16.93 2.46
C LYS A 134 -18.08 17.02 3.99
N ILE A 135 -16.94 16.87 4.65
CA ILE A 135 -16.87 16.75 6.11
C ILE A 135 -16.29 18.00 6.80
N THR A 136 -15.66 18.90 6.05
CA THR A 136 -15.09 20.14 6.58
C THR A 136 -15.79 21.39 6.05
N PRO A 137 -16.10 22.39 6.89
CA PRO A 137 -16.67 23.66 6.44
C PRO A 137 -15.63 24.58 5.77
N ASN A 138 -14.34 24.38 6.04
CA ASN A 138 -13.27 25.23 5.50
C ASN A 138 -12.94 24.84 4.04
N VAL A 139 -13.01 25.82 3.13
CA VAL A 139 -12.79 25.60 1.69
C VAL A 139 -11.34 25.28 1.31
N LEU A 140 -10.36 25.61 2.17
CA LEU A 140 -8.93 25.36 1.94
C LEU A 140 -8.51 23.96 2.39
N GLN A 141 -9.15 23.43 3.46
CA GLN A 141 -8.81 22.13 4.05
C GLN A 141 -8.78 20.97 3.04
N PRO A 142 -9.72 20.85 2.08
CA PRO A 142 -9.64 19.83 1.02
C PRO A 142 -8.38 19.91 0.16
N TYR A 143 -7.94 21.12 -0.21
CA TYR A 143 -6.73 21.33 -1.00
C TYR A 143 -5.48 21.03 -0.17
N ILE A 144 -5.47 21.42 1.12
CA ILE A 144 -4.38 21.12 2.04
C ILE A 144 -4.22 19.60 2.20
N GLY A 145 -5.31 18.87 2.46
CA GLY A 145 -5.25 17.41 2.59
C GLY A 145 -4.77 16.70 1.33
N MET A 146 -5.22 17.17 0.16
CA MET A 146 -4.72 16.68 -1.12
C MET A 146 -3.21 16.92 -1.28
N GLY A 147 -2.75 18.13 -0.98
CA GLY A 147 -1.32 18.48 -1.03
C GLY A 147 -0.48 17.68 -0.04
N LEU A 148 -0.91 17.61 1.22
CA LEU A 148 -0.22 16.85 2.27
C LEU A 148 -0.02 15.38 1.91
N PHE A 149 -0.98 14.76 1.21
CA PHE A 149 -0.83 13.38 0.74
C PHE A 149 0.08 13.28 -0.50
N LEU A 150 -0.19 14.08 -1.54
CA LEU A 150 0.49 13.96 -2.84
C LEU A 150 1.97 14.35 -2.82
N PHE A 151 2.33 15.27 -1.92
CA PHE A 151 3.70 15.74 -1.71
C PHE A 151 4.38 15.08 -0.51
N ASN A 152 3.75 14.07 0.10
CA ASN A 152 4.38 13.30 1.17
C ASN A 152 5.57 12.51 0.59
N PRO A 153 6.78 12.64 1.17
CA PRO A 153 7.97 11.95 0.66
C PRO A 153 7.80 10.43 0.63
N VAL A 154 7.11 9.82 1.60
CA VAL A 154 6.84 8.38 1.63
C VAL A 154 6.04 7.94 0.41
N ILE A 155 5.00 8.71 0.07
CA ILE A 155 4.06 8.37 -0.99
C ILE A 155 4.77 8.42 -2.34
N ILE A 156 5.52 9.51 -2.57
CA ILE A 156 6.38 9.66 -3.75
C ILE A 156 7.43 8.53 -3.79
N TYR A 157 8.04 8.19 -2.66
CA TYR A 157 9.06 7.14 -2.61
C TYR A 157 8.50 5.77 -3.00
N ASN A 158 7.39 5.36 -2.41
CA ASN A 158 6.76 4.07 -2.69
C ASN A 158 6.31 3.96 -4.17
N SER A 159 5.61 4.97 -4.69
CA SER A 159 5.07 4.89 -6.05
C SER A 159 6.10 5.18 -7.14
N THR A 160 6.92 6.22 -6.95
CA THR A 160 7.76 6.78 -8.02
C THR A 160 9.17 6.20 -7.99
N VAL A 161 9.80 6.17 -6.82
CA VAL A 161 11.18 5.66 -6.69
C VAL A 161 11.19 4.13 -6.72
N TRP A 162 10.37 3.51 -5.87
CA TRP A 162 10.28 2.05 -5.75
C TRP A 162 9.45 1.42 -6.88
N GLY A 163 8.35 2.07 -7.28
CA GLY A 163 7.40 1.48 -8.23
C GLY A 163 6.50 0.42 -7.61
N GLN A 164 6.28 0.47 -6.30
CA GLN A 164 5.45 -0.48 -5.57
C GLN A 164 3.96 -0.30 -5.84
N MET A 165 3.23 -1.41 -5.81
CA MET A 165 1.81 -1.45 -6.15
C MET A 165 0.89 -1.20 -4.94
N ASP A 166 1.44 -0.82 -3.79
CA ASP A 166 0.65 -0.54 -2.58
C ASP A 166 -0.33 0.62 -2.82
N ALA A 167 0.08 1.63 -3.60
CA ALA A 167 -0.79 2.73 -4.01
C ALA A 167 -2.03 2.25 -4.80
N VAL A 168 -1.87 1.28 -5.71
CA VAL A 168 -2.98 0.71 -6.50
C VAL A 168 -3.99 0.02 -5.60
N VAL A 169 -3.51 -0.83 -4.70
CA VAL A 169 -4.33 -1.57 -3.72
C VAL A 169 -5.12 -0.59 -2.85
N ASN A 170 -4.46 0.47 -2.40
CA ASN A 170 -5.08 1.50 -1.57
C ASN A 170 -6.00 2.43 -2.35
N CYS A 171 -5.76 2.67 -3.64
CA CYS A 171 -6.67 3.44 -4.47
C CYS A 171 -8.03 2.75 -4.56
N PHE A 172 -8.05 1.44 -4.79
CA PHE A 172 -9.29 0.65 -4.75
C PHE A 172 -9.95 0.67 -3.36
N PHE A 173 -9.18 0.56 -2.27
CA PHE A 173 -9.70 0.65 -0.90
C PHE A 173 -10.31 2.03 -0.58
N ILE A 174 -9.61 3.13 -0.85
CA ILE A 174 -10.09 4.49 -0.59
C ILE A 174 -11.29 4.81 -1.50
N ALA A 175 -11.30 4.37 -2.76
CA ALA A 175 -12.46 4.48 -3.63
C ALA A 175 -13.66 3.69 -3.07
N SER A 176 -13.43 2.48 -2.55
CA SER A 176 -14.48 1.70 -1.86
C SER A 176 -15.08 2.47 -0.69
N LEU A 177 -14.24 3.10 0.15
CA LEU A 177 -14.70 3.95 1.25
C LEU A 177 -15.47 5.17 0.75
N TYR A 178 -14.99 5.84 -0.29
CA TYR A 178 -15.69 6.98 -0.88
C TYR A 178 -17.10 6.60 -1.34
N PHE A 179 -17.27 5.49 -2.06
CA PHE A 179 -18.60 5.04 -2.49
C PHE A 179 -19.49 4.59 -1.33
N LEU A 180 -18.93 3.94 -0.30
CA LEU A 180 -19.65 3.60 0.93
C LEU A 180 -20.21 4.85 1.61
N LEU A 181 -19.39 5.88 1.79
CA LEU A 181 -19.79 7.16 2.40
C LEU A 181 -20.89 7.86 1.59
N ASN A 182 -20.95 7.61 0.29
CA ASN A 182 -21.99 8.12 -0.62
C ASN A 182 -23.20 7.17 -0.77
N LYS A 183 -23.34 6.18 0.11
CA LYS A 183 -24.44 5.19 0.10
C LYS A 183 -24.52 4.36 -1.19
N LYS A 184 -23.42 4.25 -1.95
CA LYS A 184 -23.30 3.41 -3.14
C LYS A 184 -22.62 2.09 -2.75
N ILE A 185 -23.41 1.15 -2.27
CA ILE A 185 -22.91 -0.10 -1.67
C ILE A 185 -22.27 -1.04 -2.69
N PHE A 186 -22.90 -1.26 -3.86
CA PHE A 186 -22.36 -2.17 -4.86
C PHE A 186 -20.96 -1.76 -5.38
N PRO A 187 -20.73 -0.49 -5.81
CA PRO A 187 -19.39 -0.05 -6.17
C PRO A 187 -18.39 -0.18 -5.01
N SER A 188 -18.82 0.08 -3.77
CA SER A 188 -17.96 -0.11 -2.60
C SER A 188 -17.50 -1.57 -2.45
N ILE A 189 -18.42 -2.54 -2.58
CA ILE A 189 -18.09 -3.97 -2.53
C ILE A 189 -17.12 -4.33 -3.65
N LEU A 190 -17.47 -4.00 -4.89
CA LEU A 190 -16.66 -4.34 -6.06
C LEU A 190 -15.23 -3.78 -5.95
N LEU A 191 -15.08 -2.51 -5.55
CA LEU A 191 -13.77 -1.87 -5.39
C LEU A 191 -12.96 -2.47 -4.23
N PHE A 192 -13.59 -2.87 -3.13
CA PHE A 192 -12.87 -3.56 -2.06
C PHE A 192 -12.40 -4.95 -2.50
N LEU A 193 -13.25 -5.69 -3.22
CA LEU A 193 -12.86 -6.98 -3.80
C LEU A 193 -11.71 -6.81 -4.80
N LEU A 194 -11.73 -5.76 -5.64
CA LEU A 194 -10.62 -5.42 -6.53
C LEU A 194 -9.32 -5.08 -5.77
N SER A 195 -9.41 -4.41 -4.62
CA SER A 195 -8.24 -4.14 -3.77
C SER A 195 -7.57 -5.44 -3.33
N ILE A 196 -8.33 -6.35 -2.71
CA ILE A 196 -7.77 -7.63 -2.25
C ILE A 196 -7.43 -8.59 -3.40
N TYR A 197 -8.11 -8.48 -4.55
CA TYR A 197 -7.80 -9.22 -5.78
C TYR A 197 -6.57 -8.70 -6.51
N THR A 198 -6.11 -7.49 -6.19
CA THR A 198 -4.81 -6.96 -6.63
C THR A 198 -3.70 -7.46 -5.73
N LYS A 199 -3.89 -7.38 -4.41
CA LYS A 199 -2.93 -7.85 -3.39
C LYS A 199 -3.66 -8.14 -2.10
N LEU A 200 -3.31 -9.23 -1.42
CA LEU A 200 -3.96 -9.63 -0.16
C LEU A 200 -3.59 -8.73 1.04
N SER A 201 -2.76 -7.70 0.86
CA SER A 201 -2.22 -6.86 1.95
C SER A 201 -3.27 -6.11 2.75
N LEU A 202 -4.47 -5.88 2.22
CA LEU A 202 -5.60 -5.26 2.94
C LEU A 202 -6.69 -6.25 3.37
N LEU A 203 -6.44 -7.57 3.30
CA LEU A 203 -7.42 -8.58 3.68
C LEU A 203 -7.90 -8.44 5.14
N TYR A 204 -7.04 -7.95 6.04
CA TYR A 204 -7.38 -7.69 7.43
C TYR A 204 -8.54 -6.68 7.61
N ASN A 205 -8.84 -5.85 6.59
CA ASN A 205 -9.98 -4.93 6.60
C ASN A 205 -11.32 -5.60 6.26
N LEU A 206 -11.31 -6.83 5.71
CA LEU A 206 -12.52 -7.50 5.21
C LEU A 206 -13.64 -7.62 6.28
N PRO A 207 -13.38 -8.05 7.54
CA PRO A 207 -14.43 -8.14 8.55
C PRO A 207 -15.12 -6.79 8.82
N PHE A 208 -14.36 -5.70 8.78
CA PHE A 208 -14.88 -4.35 8.99
C PHE A 208 -15.71 -3.87 7.82
N MET A 209 -15.23 -4.11 6.59
CA MET A 209 -15.99 -3.76 5.40
C MET A 209 -17.31 -4.54 5.33
N LEU A 210 -17.31 -5.83 5.67
CA LEU A 210 -18.53 -6.64 5.79
C LEU A 210 -19.51 -6.04 6.81
N LEU A 211 -19.04 -5.67 8.01
CA LEU A 211 -19.84 -5.01 9.03
C LEU A 211 -20.44 -3.68 8.52
N LEU A 212 -19.63 -2.87 7.84
CA LEU A 212 -20.06 -1.56 7.33
C LEU A 212 -21.06 -1.70 6.18
N TRP A 213 -20.86 -2.64 5.27
CA TRP A 213 -21.85 -2.94 4.22
C TRP A 213 -23.13 -3.44 4.83
N TRP A 214 -23.09 -4.41 5.74
CA TRP A 214 -24.28 -4.93 6.42
C TRP A 214 -25.11 -3.81 7.07
N LYS A 215 -24.45 -2.85 7.75
CA LYS A 215 -25.13 -1.69 8.36
C LYS A 215 -25.74 -0.71 7.38
N ASN A 216 -25.18 -0.58 6.19
CA ASN A 216 -25.60 0.44 5.21
C ASN A 216 -26.40 -0.15 4.03
N MET A 217 -26.51 -1.47 3.94
CA MET A 217 -27.19 -2.16 2.85
C MET A 217 -28.70 -2.23 3.09
N PRO A 218 -29.54 -2.00 2.06
CA PRO A 218 -30.97 -2.25 2.14
C PRO A 218 -31.27 -3.71 2.50
N LYS A 219 -32.26 -3.92 3.39
CA LYS A 219 -32.70 -5.26 3.80
C LYS A 219 -33.10 -6.08 2.57
N GLY A 220 -32.63 -7.34 2.52
CA GLY A 220 -32.93 -8.27 1.42
C GLY A 220 -32.09 -8.10 0.15
N LYS A 221 -31.19 -7.10 0.07
CA LYS A 221 -30.33 -6.86 -1.11
C LYS A 221 -28.92 -7.47 -1.03
N TYR A 222 -28.63 -8.26 0.00
CA TYR A 222 -27.32 -8.89 0.22
C TYR A 222 -26.86 -9.72 -0.98
N ILE A 223 -27.73 -10.64 -1.41
CA ILE A 223 -27.48 -11.53 -2.54
C ILE A 223 -27.27 -10.73 -3.82
N THR A 224 -28.11 -9.73 -4.08
CA THR A 224 -28.05 -8.91 -5.30
C THR A 224 -26.78 -8.07 -5.43
N TYR A 225 -26.09 -7.78 -4.33
CA TYR A 225 -24.84 -7.01 -4.38
C TYR A 225 -23.61 -7.90 -4.26
N LEU A 226 -23.64 -8.93 -3.41
CA LEU A 226 -22.50 -9.81 -3.19
C LEU A 226 -22.28 -10.79 -4.34
N ILE A 227 -23.34 -11.41 -4.87
CA ILE A 227 -23.19 -12.41 -5.93
C ILE A 227 -22.52 -11.80 -7.17
N PRO A 228 -22.99 -10.68 -7.76
CA PRO A 228 -22.34 -10.16 -8.97
C PRO A 228 -20.89 -9.76 -8.73
N ALA A 229 -20.55 -9.27 -7.53
CA ALA A 229 -19.19 -8.89 -7.18
C ALA A 229 -18.26 -10.12 -7.01
N ILE A 230 -18.77 -11.23 -6.46
CA ILE A 230 -18.04 -12.51 -6.38
C ILE A 230 -17.92 -13.16 -7.76
N CYS A 231 -19.00 -13.16 -8.55
CA CYS A 231 -18.99 -13.64 -9.93
C CYS A 231 -17.95 -12.89 -10.76
N PHE A 232 -17.81 -11.57 -10.58
CA PHE A 232 -16.75 -10.80 -11.20
C PHE A 232 -15.37 -11.39 -10.87
N VAL A 233 -15.04 -11.62 -9.59
CA VAL A 233 -13.75 -12.22 -9.19
C VAL A 233 -13.54 -13.59 -9.83
N PHE A 234 -14.58 -14.42 -9.92
CA PHE A 234 -14.48 -15.75 -10.52
C PHE A 234 -14.29 -15.71 -12.03
N ILE A 235 -15.05 -14.88 -12.75
CA ILE A 235 -14.92 -14.70 -14.19
C ILE A 235 -13.51 -14.23 -14.53
N PHE A 236 -13.00 -13.24 -13.79
CA PHE A 236 -11.65 -12.74 -13.98
C PHE A 236 -10.57 -13.72 -13.52
N THR A 237 -10.90 -14.83 -12.87
CA THR A 237 -9.92 -15.89 -12.54
C THR A 237 -9.90 -17.00 -13.59
N LEU A 238 -10.90 -17.10 -14.46
CA LEU A 238 -10.96 -18.11 -15.53
C LEU A 238 -9.72 -18.13 -16.45
N PRO A 239 -9.12 -17.00 -16.85
CA PRO A 239 -7.89 -17.03 -17.67
C PRO A 239 -6.68 -17.67 -16.98
N VAL A 240 -6.73 -17.83 -15.65
CA VAL A 240 -5.68 -18.49 -14.85
C VAL A 240 -6.04 -19.95 -14.62
N ASN A 241 -7.31 -20.26 -14.34
CA ASN A 241 -7.77 -21.61 -14.09
C ASN A 241 -9.27 -21.79 -14.39
N ASN A 242 -9.63 -22.87 -15.09
CA ASN A 242 -11.02 -23.18 -15.43
C ASN A 242 -11.91 -23.49 -14.20
N ASN A 243 -11.31 -23.79 -13.05
CA ASN A 243 -12.01 -23.93 -11.76
C ASN A 243 -11.57 -22.81 -10.79
N PRO A 244 -12.18 -21.62 -10.88
CA PRO A 244 -11.73 -20.45 -10.14
C PRO A 244 -11.93 -20.59 -8.62
N LEU A 245 -12.95 -21.33 -8.18
CA LEU A 245 -13.21 -21.57 -6.75
C LEU A 245 -12.07 -22.38 -6.10
N ILE A 246 -11.72 -23.51 -6.73
CA ILE A 246 -10.62 -24.35 -6.24
C ILE A 246 -9.31 -23.56 -6.33
N TRP A 247 -9.07 -22.85 -7.42
CA TRP A 247 -7.84 -22.08 -7.58
C TRP A 247 -7.70 -20.98 -6.53
N ILE A 248 -8.74 -20.16 -6.31
CA ILE A 248 -8.70 -19.09 -5.30
C ILE A 248 -8.51 -19.66 -3.89
N SER A 249 -9.20 -20.76 -3.56
CA SER A 249 -9.07 -21.36 -2.23
C SER A 249 -7.64 -21.87 -1.96
N LEU A 250 -7.04 -22.56 -2.93
CA LEU A 250 -5.64 -23.00 -2.85
C LEU A 250 -4.67 -21.82 -2.85
N PHE A 251 -4.92 -20.81 -3.69
CA PHE A 251 -4.09 -19.61 -3.77
C PHE A 251 -4.08 -18.87 -2.43
N ILE A 252 -5.23 -18.63 -1.82
CA ILE A 252 -5.35 -18.00 -0.50
C ILE A 252 -4.65 -18.86 0.56
N LYS A 253 -4.89 -20.18 0.57
CA LYS A 253 -4.24 -21.09 1.53
C LYS A 253 -2.71 -20.99 1.46
N ASN A 254 -2.15 -20.89 0.27
CA ASN A 254 -0.70 -20.91 0.05
C ASN A 254 -0.05 -19.51 0.12
N ASN A 255 -0.79 -18.44 -0.17
CA ASN A 255 -0.22 -17.09 -0.33
C ASN A 255 -0.78 -16.02 0.63
N ALA A 256 -1.88 -16.27 1.35
CA ALA A 256 -2.42 -15.28 2.30
C ALA A 256 -1.46 -14.97 3.45
N ILE A 257 -0.55 -15.89 3.74
CA ILE A 257 0.49 -15.74 4.76
C ILE A 257 1.75 -15.08 4.17
N GLY A 258 1.81 -14.81 2.86
CA GLY A 258 2.94 -14.18 2.18
C GLY A 258 4.20 -15.06 2.08
N GLU A 259 5.19 -14.57 1.33
CA GLU A 259 6.47 -15.28 1.11
C GLU A 259 7.45 -15.19 2.28
N MET A 260 7.31 -14.18 3.15
CA MET A 260 8.28 -13.92 4.21
C MET A 260 8.15 -14.95 5.33
N THR A 261 9.29 -15.36 5.88
CA THR A 261 9.35 -16.30 7.01
C THR A 261 9.67 -15.62 8.33
N ASN A 262 10.20 -14.39 8.33
CA ASN A 262 10.49 -13.66 9.56
C ASN A 262 9.23 -13.05 10.18
N ILE A 263 9.20 -12.91 11.50
CA ILE A 263 8.10 -12.24 12.23
C ILE A 263 7.92 -10.78 11.78
N THR A 264 9.01 -10.12 11.40
CA THR A 264 9.04 -8.81 10.73
C THR A 264 10.11 -8.84 9.64
N ALA A 265 9.76 -8.35 8.45
CA ALA A 265 10.63 -8.32 7.28
C ALA A 265 10.92 -6.86 6.92
N TYR A 266 11.85 -6.24 7.65
CA TYR A 266 12.20 -4.80 7.53
C TYR A 266 11.14 -3.79 8.03
N ALA A 267 10.02 -4.22 8.59
CA ALA A 267 9.12 -3.29 9.26
C ALA A 267 9.66 -2.90 10.65
N LEU A 268 10.00 -1.61 10.84
CA LEU A 268 10.36 -1.02 12.15
C LEU A 268 9.13 -0.91 13.06
N ASN A 269 8.57 -2.07 13.45
CA ASN A 269 7.34 -2.21 14.21
C ASN A 269 7.60 -2.80 15.63
N VAL A 270 6.57 -3.31 16.29
CA VAL A 270 6.70 -3.86 17.66
C VAL A 270 7.70 -5.02 17.71
N TRP A 271 7.73 -5.87 16.68
CA TRP A 271 8.69 -6.97 16.61
C TRP A 271 10.12 -6.47 16.48
N TRP A 272 10.32 -5.38 15.73
CA TRP A 272 11.64 -4.74 15.65
C TRP A 272 12.09 -4.16 16.99
N MET A 273 11.15 -3.57 17.74
CA MET A 273 11.40 -3.05 19.08
C MET A 273 11.81 -4.15 20.07
N ILE A 274 11.17 -5.33 19.98
CA ILE A 274 11.41 -6.47 20.89
C ILE A 274 12.70 -7.21 20.53
N PHE A 275 12.84 -7.65 19.27
CA PHE A 275 13.94 -8.54 18.86
C PHE A 275 15.19 -7.80 18.40
N ARG A 276 15.08 -6.49 18.14
CA ARG A 276 16.18 -5.62 17.69
C ARG A 276 16.97 -6.19 16.50
N PRO A 277 16.29 -6.60 15.41
CA PRO A 277 16.99 -7.00 14.20
C PRO A 277 17.69 -5.79 13.57
N HIS A 278 18.49 -6.05 12.54
CA HIS A 278 19.29 -5.03 11.87
C HIS A 278 19.27 -5.27 10.36
N ALA A 279 18.92 -4.23 9.59
CA ALA A 279 19.09 -4.20 8.15
C ALA A 279 20.49 -3.69 7.79
N ILE A 280 21.25 -4.50 7.07
CA ILE A 280 22.65 -4.22 6.70
C ILE A 280 22.82 -4.37 5.19
N PRO A 281 23.46 -3.41 4.49
CA PRO A 281 23.77 -3.55 3.07
C PRO A 281 24.83 -4.65 2.84
N GLU A 282 24.70 -5.40 1.74
CA GLU A 282 25.72 -6.34 1.26
C GLU A 282 26.88 -5.58 0.61
N GLY A 283 27.91 -5.25 1.40
CA GLY A 283 29.10 -4.54 0.92
C GLY A 283 28.84 -3.09 0.53
N ILE A 284 29.79 -2.20 0.85
CA ILE A 284 29.80 -0.79 0.40
C ILE A 284 31.02 -0.58 -0.49
N GLU A 285 31.38 -1.60 -1.30
CA GLU A 285 32.66 -1.58 -2.03
C GLU A 285 32.66 -0.61 -3.21
N ASP A 286 31.49 -0.19 -3.72
CA ASP A 286 31.42 0.85 -4.74
C ASP A 286 30.11 1.63 -4.68
N SER A 287 30.20 2.95 -4.90
CA SER A 287 29.07 3.89 -4.93
C SER A 287 28.07 3.67 -6.08
N PHE A 288 28.12 2.51 -6.73
CA PHE A 288 27.27 2.09 -7.84
C PHE A 288 26.74 0.64 -7.70
N HIS A 289 27.20 -0.12 -6.69
CA HIS A 289 26.78 -1.50 -6.42
C HIS A 289 25.65 -1.60 -5.37
N PHE A 290 24.62 -0.74 -5.48
CA PHE A 290 23.58 -0.66 -4.46
C PHE A 290 22.58 -1.84 -4.44
N SER A 291 22.08 -2.07 -3.22
CA SER A 291 20.79 -2.64 -2.81
C SER A 291 20.56 -4.15 -2.86
N VAL A 292 21.44 -4.94 -2.21
CA VAL A 292 20.98 -6.14 -1.50
C VAL A 292 21.05 -5.86 -0.01
N MET A 293 19.91 -6.07 0.67
CA MET A 293 19.79 -5.90 2.10
C MET A 293 19.74 -7.25 2.78
N HIS A 294 20.50 -7.37 3.86
CA HIS A 294 20.49 -8.52 4.76
C HIS A 294 19.78 -8.16 6.06
N LEU A 295 18.78 -8.96 6.41
CA LEU A 295 18.07 -8.85 7.67
C LEU A 295 18.70 -9.81 8.68
N VAL A 296 19.39 -9.25 9.67
CA VAL A 296 20.06 -10.03 10.72
C VAL A 296 19.28 -9.95 12.02
N GLY A 297 19.06 -11.09 12.68
CA GLY A 297 18.48 -11.15 14.03
C GLY A 297 16.95 -11.02 14.09
N SER A 298 16.24 -11.03 12.96
CA SER A 298 14.78 -11.13 12.97
C SER A 298 14.38 -12.60 13.07
N PRO A 299 13.69 -13.06 14.13
CA PRO A 299 13.38 -14.47 14.27
C PRO A 299 12.38 -14.93 13.21
N SER A 300 12.40 -16.24 12.91
CA SER A 300 11.36 -16.88 12.10
C SER A 300 10.01 -16.77 12.82
N ASP A 301 8.93 -16.58 12.09
CA ASP A 301 7.58 -16.57 12.63
C ASP A 301 7.15 -17.97 13.15
N THR A 302 7.82 -19.02 12.68
CA THR A 302 7.69 -20.40 13.17
C THR A 302 8.49 -20.68 14.44
N SER A 303 9.41 -19.80 14.85
CA SER A 303 10.16 -19.97 16.09
C SER A 303 9.18 -20.02 17.27
N ALA A 304 9.31 -21.05 18.12
CA ALA A 304 8.42 -21.24 19.26
C ALA A 304 8.88 -20.45 20.49
N PHE A 305 7.96 -19.73 21.11
CA PHE A 305 8.11 -19.15 22.44
C PHE A 305 7.10 -19.86 23.35
N TYR A 306 7.57 -20.46 24.45
CA TYR A 306 6.75 -21.35 25.30
C TYR A 306 5.91 -22.40 24.53
N GLY A 307 6.49 -22.98 23.46
CA GLY A 307 5.85 -24.03 22.67
C GLY A 307 4.84 -23.53 21.61
N ILE A 308 4.60 -22.22 21.50
CA ILE A 308 3.70 -21.63 20.50
C ILE A 308 4.53 -20.81 19.49
N PRO A 309 4.33 -20.99 18.16
CA PRO A 309 4.99 -20.15 17.15
C PRO A 309 4.72 -18.65 17.32
N LEU A 310 5.74 -17.80 17.12
CA LEU A 310 5.62 -16.33 17.18
C LEU A 310 4.50 -15.78 16.29
N PHE A 311 4.21 -16.44 15.16
CA PHE A 311 3.08 -16.12 14.30
C PHE A 311 1.77 -15.99 15.08
N TRP A 312 1.45 -16.99 15.92
CA TRP A 312 0.20 -17.01 16.67
C TRP A 312 0.14 -15.97 17.78
N TYR A 313 1.29 -15.61 18.37
CA TYR A 313 1.36 -14.47 19.28
C TYR A 313 0.98 -13.17 18.58
N GLY A 314 1.46 -12.95 17.36
CA GLY A 314 1.10 -11.75 16.59
C GLY A 314 -0.38 -11.68 16.23
N ILE A 315 -0.95 -12.82 15.81
CA ILE A 315 -2.39 -12.92 15.54
C ILE A 315 -3.20 -12.66 16.83
N LEU A 316 -2.81 -13.25 17.95
CA LEU A 316 -3.49 -13.08 19.24
C LEU A 316 -3.44 -11.61 19.70
N ILE A 317 -2.25 -10.99 19.69
CA ILE A 317 -2.08 -9.58 20.07
C ILE A 317 -2.92 -8.69 19.15
N PHE A 318 -2.90 -8.93 17.83
CA PHE A 318 -3.73 -8.19 16.89
C PHE A 318 -5.20 -8.24 17.30
N PHE A 319 -5.78 -9.41 17.54
CA PHE A 319 -7.19 -9.53 17.92
C PHE A 319 -7.51 -8.91 19.29
N ILE A 320 -6.62 -9.03 20.28
CA ILE A 320 -6.82 -8.41 21.61
C ILE A 320 -6.99 -6.90 21.48
N PHE A 321 -6.09 -6.22 20.75
CA PHE A 321 -6.16 -4.78 20.52
C PHE A 321 -7.26 -4.40 19.51
N LEU A 322 -7.73 -5.34 18.69
CA LEU A 322 -8.81 -5.11 17.74
C LEU A 322 -10.18 -5.05 18.39
N ILE A 323 -10.42 -5.81 19.46
CA ILE A 323 -11.73 -5.94 20.11
C ILE A 323 -12.34 -4.58 20.50
N PRO A 324 -11.64 -3.68 21.23
CA PRO A 324 -12.23 -2.39 21.60
C PRO A 324 -12.60 -1.52 20.40
N ILE A 325 -11.82 -1.60 19.32
CA ILE A 325 -12.07 -0.86 18.07
C ILE A 325 -13.28 -1.45 17.34
N ALA A 326 -13.39 -2.78 17.29
CA ALA A 326 -14.54 -3.46 16.68
C ALA A 326 -15.84 -3.12 17.43
N LEU A 327 -15.82 -3.11 18.77
CA LEU A 327 -16.96 -2.70 19.59
C LEU A 327 -17.37 -1.24 19.33
N ASN A 328 -16.41 -0.34 19.15
CA ASN A 328 -16.65 1.04 18.73
C ASN A 328 -17.40 1.13 17.39
N LEU A 329 -17.09 0.24 16.44
CA LEU A 329 -17.78 0.17 15.15
C LEU A 329 -19.17 -0.48 15.21
N LEU A 330 -19.58 -1.08 16.32
CA LEU A 330 -20.93 -1.65 16.49
C LEU A 330 -22.00 -0.58 16.82
N GLN A 331 -21.60 0.65 17.13
CA GLN A 331 -22.52 1.75 17.42
C GLN A 331 -23.54 2.02 16.28
N LYS A 332 -24.78 2.42 16.63
CA LYS A 332 -25.89 2.62 15.68
C LYS A 332 -25.66 3.77 14.70
N LYS A 333 -25.02 4.86 15.15
CA LYS A 333 -24.69 6.02 14.32
C LYS A 333 -23.21 6.31 14.49
N ILE A 334 -22.51 6.46 13.37
CA ILE A 334 -21.07 6.69 13.32
C ILE A 334 -20.83 7.87 12.37
N SER A 335 -20.11 8.89 12.84
CA SER A 335 -19.67 9.99 11.98
C SER A 335 -18.56 9.54 11.03
N THR A 336 -18.40 10.23 9.90
CA THR A 336 -17.34 9.92 8.92
C THR A 336 -15.95 10.01 9.55
N ILE A 337 -15.70 11.03 10.38
CA ILE A 337 -14.41 11.20 11.07
C ILE A 337 -14.15 10.02 12.02
N PHE A 338 -15.17 9.59 12.78
CA PHE A 338 -15.04 8.43 13.67
C PHE A 338 -14.74 7.15 12.89
N LEU A 339 -15.41 6.92 11.76
CA LEU A 339 -15.14 5.77 10.91
C LEU A 339 -13.69 5.78 10.40
N ILE A 340 -13.24 6.90 9.85
CA ILE A 340 -11.87 7.05 9.32
C ILE A 340 -10.84 6.83 10.43
N ARG A 341 -11.08 7.36 11.63
CA ARG A 341 -10.22 7.14 12.80
C ARG A 341 -10.08 5.66 13.15
N ASN A 342 -11.18 4.91 13.18
CA ASN A 342 -11.12 3.47 13.49
C ASN A 342 -10.38 2.69 12.40
N LEU A 343 -10.63 2.97 11.11
CA LEU A 343 -9.91 2.32 10.00
C LEU A 343 -8.41 2.65 10.00
N PHE A 344 -8.05 3.88 10.38
CA PHE A 344 -6.66 4.31 10.57
C PHE A 344 -5.99 3.48 11.67
N ILE A 345 -6.60 3.36 12.85
CA ILE A 345 -6.03 2.57 13.94
C ILE A 345 -5.97 1.07 13.59
N ILE A 346 -6.96 0.52 12.88
CA ILE A 346 -6.91 -0.87 12.42
C ILE A 346 -5.71 -1.10 11.49
N SER A 347 -5.46 -0.18 10.56
CA SER A 347 -4.31 -0.27 9.64
C SER A 347 -2.97 -0.07 10.36
N LEU A 348 -2.93 0.84 11.34
CA LEU A 348 -1.76 1.05 12.18
C LEU A 348 -1.46 -0.18 13.05
N LEU A 349 -2.48 -0.77 13.68
CA LEU A 349 -2.35 -1.98 14.46
C LEU A 349 -1.88 -3.16 13.58
N ALA A 350 -2.45 -3.30 12.37
CA ALA A 350 -2.03 -4.32 11.42
C ALA A 350 -0.52 -4.21 11.12
N PHE A 351 -0.02 -3.02 10.78
CA PHE A 351 1.42 -2.79 10.58
C PHE A 351 2.27 -3.14 11.81
N LEU A 352 1.77 -2.80 13.00
CA LEU A 352 2.55 -2.91 14.23
C LEU A 352 2.76 -4.33 14.71
N VAL A 353 1.72 -5.16 14.65
CA VAL A 353 1.70 -6.45 15.35
C VAL A 353 1.40 -7.65 14.48
N LEU A 354 0.88 -7.50 13.25
CA LEU A 354 0.72 -8.68 12.41
C LEU A 354 2.10 -9.29 12.10
N PRO A 355 2.20 -10.63 11.97
CA PRO A 355 3.40 -11.29 11.49
C PRO A 355 3.75 -10.90 10.05
N ARG A 356 5.02 -11.08 9.68
CA ARG A 356 5.52 -11.01 8.29
C ARG A 356 5.31 -9.64 7.61
N MET A 357 5.33 -8.57 8.40
CA MET A 357 5.13 -7.22 7.86
C MET A 357 6.38 -6.70 7.17
N HIS A 358 6.18 -6.09 5.99
CA HIS A 358 7.17 -5.30 5.29
C HIS A 358 7.12 -3.83 5.69
N GLU A 359 8.26 -3.16 5.55
CA GLU A 359 8.41 -1.72 5.72
C GLU A 359 7.27 -0.95 5.04
N ARG A 360 7.02 -1.24 3.76
CA ARG A 360 6.02 -0.54 2.93
C ARG A 360 4.55 -0.80 3.28
N TYR A 361 4.26 -1.79 4.12
CA TYR A 361 2.89 -2.08 4.53
C TYR A 361 2.27 -1.01 5.45
N MET A 362 3.04 0.03 5.81
CA MET A 362 2.53 1.22 6.48
C MET A 362 1.73 2.15 5.54
N TYR A 363 1.82 1.97 4.21
CA TYR A 363 1.14 2.82 3.22
C TYR A 363 -0.36 3.11 3.52
N PRO A 364 -1.21 2.13 3.90
CA PRO A 364 -2.66 2.33 4.08
C PRO A 364 -3.03 3.35 5.15
N ILE A 365 -2.08 3.66 6.03
CA ILE A 365 -2.25 4.61 7.13
C ILE A 365 -2.30 6.05 6.59
N PHE A 366 -1.48 6.39 5.60
CA PHE A 366 -1.28 7.79 5.17
C PHE A 366 -2.51 8.46 4.56
N PRO A 367 -3.31 7.82 3.69
CA PRO A 367 -4.53 8.44 3.19
C PRO A 367 -5.52 8.77 4.31
N LEU A 368 -5.69 7.84 5.27
CA LEU A 368 -6.62 7.99 6.39
C LEU A 368 -6.11 9.02 7.40
N LEU A 369 -4.82 8.95 7.76
CA LEU A 369 -4.16 9.88 8.66
C LEU A 369 -4.15 11.30 8.10
N THR A 370 -4.00 11.47 6.79
CA THR A 370 -4.06 12.79 6.16
C THR A 370 -5.43 13.44 6.32
N ILE A 371 -6.51 12.66 6.12
CA ILE A 371 -7.88 13.17 6.35
C ILE A 371 -8.04 13.58 7.83
N LEU A 372 -7.55 12.74 8.76
CA LEU A 372 -7.62 13.05 10.20
C LEU A 372 -6.79 14.27 10.58
N ALA A 373 -5.57 14.42 10.06
CA ALA A 373 -4.68 15.56 10.32
C ALA A 373 -5.31 16.90 9.92
N VAL A 374 -6.07 16.92 8.83
CA VAL A 374 -6.78 18.12 8.38
C VAL A 374 -7.99 18.44 9.26
N CYS A 375 -8.75 17.42 9.67
CA CYS A 375 -9.93 17.60 10.50
C CYS A 375 -9.61 17.85 11.99
N LEU A 376 -8.51 17.27 12.48
CA LEU A 376 -8.11 17.24 13.88
C LEU A 376 -6.62 17.59 13.96
N PRO A 377 -6.27 18.89 14.18
CA PRO A 377 -4.91 19.40 14.00
C PRO A 377 -3.80 18.65 14.76
N TRP A 378 -4.12 18.01 15.90
CA TRP A 378 -3.14 17.25 16.65
C TRP A 378 -2.62 16.00 15.91
N TYR A 379 -3.39 15.43 14.98
CA TYR A 379 -2.94 14.33 14.11
C TYR A 379 -1.86 14.79 13.11
N MET A 380 -1.70 16.10 12.89
CA MET A 380 -0.70 16.65 11.97
C MET A 380 0.73 16.31 12.41
N ALA A 381 1.01 16.42 13.71
CA ALA A 381 2.33 16.06 14.25
C ALA A 381 2.65 14.58 13.99
N GLY A 382 1.68 13.69 14.19
CA GLY A 382 1.86 12.27 13.90
C GLY A 382 1.94 11.96 12.41
N LEU A 383 1.25 12.69 11.53
CA LEU A 383 1.43 12.57 10.08
C LEU A 383 2.88 12.88 9.69
N PHE A 384 3.44 14.00 10.12
CA PHE A 384 4.82 14.35 9.82
C PHE A 384 5.81 13.38 10.45
N ALA A 385 5.63 13.02 11.71
CA ALA A 385 6.51 12.09 12.41
C ALA A 385 6.53 10.71 11.74
N LEU A 386 5.36 10.11 11.48
CA LEU A 386 5.29 8.82 10.80
C LEU A 386 5.79 8.90 9.35
N SER A 387 5.58 10.01 8.65
CA SER A 387 6.13 10.19 7.30
C SER A 387 7.66 10.19 7.31
N ILE A 388 8.30 10.91 8.22
CA ILE A 388 9.76 10.96 8.33
C ILE A 388 10.31 9.59 8.74
N LEU A 389 9.79 9.00 9.82
CA LEU A 389 10.28 7.72 10.34
C LEU A 389 10.08 6.58 9.33
N HIS A 390 8.95 6.56 8.63
CA HIS A 390 8.69 5.55 7.63
C HIS A 390 9.48 5.78 6.34
N PHE A 391 9.70 7.03 5.92
CA PHE A 391 10.58 7.34 4.80
C PHE A 391 12.00 6.84 5.07
N ILE A 392 12.53 7.09 6.28
CA ILE A 392 13.82 6.56 6.70
C ILE A 392 13.82 5.03 6.65
N ASN A 393 12.77 4.35 7.15
CA ASN A 393 12.67 2.89 7.06
C ASN A 393 12.73 2.40 5.60
N MET A 394 11.90 2.97 4.73
CA MET A 394 11.88 2.62 3.30
C MET A 394 13.24 2.84 2.63
N TYR A 395 13.89 3.96 2.94
CA TYR A 395 15.17 4.32 2.35
C TYR A 395 16.32 3.45 2.86
N ILE A 396 16.28 3.02 4.14
CA ILE A 396 17.22 2.01 4.63
C ILE A 396 17.10 0.76 3.76
N VAL A 397 15.89 0.23 3.57
CA VAL A 397 15.68 -1.05 2.85
C VAL A 397 16.03 -0.97 1.36
N TYR A 398 15.66 0.14 0.72
CA TYR A 398 15.94 0.36 -0.68
C TYR A 398 16.42 1.79 -0.83
N HIS A 399 17.65 2.01 -1.26
CA HIS A 399 18.23 3.32 -1.58
C HIS A 399 18.93 3.23 -2.94
N PRO A 400 18.21 3.42 -4.05
CA PRO A 400 18.81 3.30 -5.39
C PRO A 400 19.88 4.37 -5.65
N PHE A 401 19.82 5.50 -4.95
CA PHE A 401 20.81 6.57 -4.99
C PHE A 401 21.04 7.13 -3.59
N LEU A 402 22.23 7.64 -3.33
CA LEU A 402 22.55 8.38 -2.11
C LEU A 402 21.96 9.79 -2.19
N LEU A 403 21.03 10.09 -1.30
CA LEU A 403 20.48 11.42 -1.15
C LEU A 403 21.54 12.33 -0.54
N ALA A 404 21.88 13.43 -1.24
CA ALA A 404 22.80 14.42 -0.72
C ALA A 404 22.32 14.93 0.65
N GLY A 405 23.20 14.85 1.65
CA GLY A 405 22.88 15.26 3.03
C GLY A 405 22.05 14.25 3.85
N PHE A 406 21.66 13.09 3.30
CA PHE A 406 21.06 12.02 4.09
C PHE A 406 22.17 11.19 4.76
N PRO A 407 22.31 11.20 6.10
CA PRO A 407 23.40 10.52 6.78
C PRO A 407 23.10 9.01 6.87
N TYR A 408 23.19 8.29 5.75
CA TYR A 408 22.86 6.87 5.67
C TYR A 408 23.66 6.03 6.68
N ALA A 409 24.93 6.35 6.89
CA ALA A 409 25.77 5.68 7.88
C ALA A 409 25.26 5.83 9.33
N VAL A 410 24.47 6.87 9.64
CA VAL A 410 23.81 7.06 10.94
C VAL A 410 22.49 6.31 10.98
N TRP A 411 21.63 6.50 9.96
CA TRP A 411 20.31 5.87 9.90
C TRP A 411 20.38 4.34 9.76
N GLY A 412 21.42 3.83 9.12
CA GLY A 412 21.72 2.41 8.98
C GLY A 412 22.22 1.75 10.27
N GLN A 413 22.49 2.49 11.33
CA GLN A 413 22.95 1.90 12.61
C GLN A 413 21.83 1.12 13.30
N LYS A 414 22.18 -0.05 13.86
CA LYS A 414 21.26 -0.91 14.60
C LYS A 414 20.48 -0.18 15.69
N HIS A 415 21.18 0.63 16.49
CA HIS A 415 20.57 1.38 17.58
C HIS A 415 19.60 2.46 17.09
N VAL A 416 19.90 3.09 15.95
CA VAL A 416 19.02 4.12 15.36
C VAL A 416 17.76 3.47 14.79
N GLN A 417 17.89 2.35 14.07
CA GLN A 417 16.73 1.56 13.60
C GLN A 417 15.83 1.12 14.76
N TRP A 418 16.43 0.67 15.86
CA TRP A 418 15.69 0.32 17.08
C TRP A 418 14.97 1.51 17.71
N LEU A 419 15.64 2.66 17.86
CA LEU A 419 15.01 3.89 18.36
C LEU A 419 13.84 4.34 17.48
N ILE A 420 13.96 4.27 16.14
CA ILE A 420 12.86 4.56 15.22
C ILE A 420 11.67 3.64 15.50
N SER A 421 11.90 2.33 15.67
CA SER A 421 10.83 1.39 16.01
C SER A 421 10.12 1.75 17.33
N ILE A 422 10.88 2.16 18.36
CA ILE A 422 10.31 2.63 19.63
C ILE A 422 9.44 3.87 19.41
N PHE A 423 9.91 4.86 18.67
CA PHE A 423 9.13 6.07 18.39
C PHE A 423 7.85 5.78 17.62
N ILE A 424 7.91 4.89 16.61
CA ILE A 424 6.72 4.45 15.87
C ILE A 424 5.70 3.79 16.82
N VAL A 425 6.17 2.90 17.72
CA VAL A 425 5.31 2.24 18.70
C VAL A 425 4.70 3.24 19.69
N LEU A 426 5.48 4.20 20.21
CA LEU A 426 4.99 5.23 21.13
C LEU A 426 3.91 6.11 20.47
N ILE A 427 4.14 6.57 19.24
CA ILE A 427 3.16 7.34 18.47
C ILE A 427 1.87 6.52 18.30
N ALA A 428 2.01 5.23 18.00
CA ALA A 428 0.86 4.35 17.84
C ALA A 428 0.08 4.11 19.13
N VAL A 429 0.76 3.95 20.26
CA VAL A 429 0.12 3.85 21.58
C VAL A 429 -0.69 5.10 21.87
N VAL A 430 -0.13 6.29 21.62
CA VAL A 430 -0.86 7.57 21.80
C VAL A 430 -2.13 7.58 20.93
N PHE A 431 -2.02 7.23 19.65
CA PHE A 431 -3.16 7.17 18.75
C PHE A 431 -4.21 6.13 19.16
N TYR A 432 -3.79 4.94 19.57
CA TYR A 432 -4.67 3.88 20.05
C TYR A 432 -5.43 4.30 21.30
N VAL A 433 -4.72 4.79 22.33
CA VAL A 433 -5.32 5.24 23.59
C VAL A 433 -6.29 6.39 23.34
N SER A 434 -5.94 7.35 22.49
CA SER A 434 -6.85 8.47 22.14
C SER A 434 -8.15 8.00 21.45
N THR A 435 -8.09 6.89 20.72
CA THR A 435 -9.23 6.36 19.96
C THR A 435 -10.12 5.49 20.84
N VAL A 436 -9.53 4.65 21.68
CA VAL A 436 -10.26 3.70 22.55
C VAL A 436 -10.71 4.35 23.85
N PHE A 437 -9.89 5.24 24.42
CA PHE A 437 -10.11 5.90 25.70
C PHE A 437 -10.08 7.44 25.56
N PRO A 438 -11.02 8.04 24.80
CA PRO A 438 -11.00 9.48 24.51
C PRO A 438 -11.08 10.35 25.78
N ASN A 439 -11.74 9.86 26.84
CA ASN A 439 -11.86 10.58 28.12
C ASN A 439 -10.55 10.67 28.92
N MET A 440 -9.54 9.83 28.63
CA MET A 440 -8.23 9.87 29.30
C MET A 440 -7.25 10.84 28.62
N THR A 441 -7.46 11.16 27.34
CA THR A 441 -6.54 11.97 26.52
C THR A 441 -6.97 13.41 26.37
N PHE A 442 -8.28 13.68 26.33
CA PHE A 442 -8.83 15.03 26.31
C PHE A 442 -9.85 15.16 27.45
N PRO A 443 -9.49 15.81 28.59
CA PRO A 443 -10.45 16.04 29.66
C PRO A 443 -11.65 16.83 29.10
N LYS A 444 -12.87 16.33 29.40
CA LYS A 444 -14.18 16.77 28.88
C LYS A 444 -14.31 18.29 28.77
N LYS A 445 -13.88 18.87 27.65
CA LYS A 445 -14.27 20.23 27.23
C LYS A 445 -15.00 20.29 25.88
N GLU A 446 -15.24 19.15 25.23
CA GLU A 446 -16.08 19.08 24.03
C GLU A 446 -17.35 18.27 24.30
N LYS A 447 -18.28 18.91 25.02
CA LYS A 447 -19.71 18.60 24.87
C LYS A 447 -20.28 19.62 23.91
N ARG A 448 -20.95 19.11 22.87
CA ARG A 448 -21.92 19.81 21.99
C ARG A 448 -21.30 20.84 21.04
N ASN A 449 -21.03 20.42 19.80
CA ASN A 449 -21.76 20.89 18.62
C ASN A 449 -21.10 20.36 17.34
N ILE A 450 -21.97 20.00 16.38
CA ILE A 450 -21.75 19.58 14.97
C ILE A 450 -21.65 18.07 14.74
#